data_AF-A0A0F5PRY9-F1
#
_entry.id   AF-A0A0F5PRY9-F1
#
_cell.length_a   1.000
_cell.length_b   1.000
_cell.length_c   1.000
_cell.angle_alpha   90.00
_cell.angle_beta   90.00
_cell.angle_gamma   90.00
#
_symmetry.space_group_name_H-M   'P 1'
#
loop_
_entity.id
_entity.type
_entity.pdbx_description
1 polymer ?
#
loop_
_entity_poly.entity_id
_entity_poly.type
_entity_poly.pdbx_seq_one_letter_code
_entity_poly.pdbx_strand_id
1 'polypeptide(L)'
;MGTLVFDNIIAVTALYDIGRGGVGRPIEQYIGWLNATLRLPVRFTVFLDPSIELGQIHPKPGDRLVQVPIVEWYPMRWEEQVDRIGISLDSQDLTFTLPRYALLVMSKFDMLKRVAVEEGDSAKMLWVDAGLSRFFRQDMADGLLSRKWLEKFRDASFAASPTPWGLKQIRKGRVEGLVGTSPRLVTGGDLYMTGAGAVHAAQLLHELVEQRWLPNNKWDNEQVAMGQLLADGWPGFKSTKATREFASIVADLFSLRTHRRGIAGQVDHWFEKLSKTRA
;
A
#
# COMPACT_ATOMS: atom_id res chain seq x y z
N MET A 1 -6.51 -9.60 -33.55
CA MET A 1 -6.91 -8.95 -32.29
C MET A 1 -5.81 -9.19 -31.29
N GLY A 2 -5.01 -8.17 -30.96
CA GLY A 2 -3.92 -8.33 -29.99
C GLY A 2 -4.49 -8.53 -28.59
N THR A 3 -4.20 -9.67 -27.97
CA THR A 3 -4.49 -9.95 -26.57
C THR A 3 -3.75 -8.91 -25.72
N LEU A 4 -4.49 -8.05 -25.02
CA LEU A 4 -3.91 -6.97 -24.22
C LEU A 4 -3.16 -7.57 -23.02
N VAL A 5 -1.91 -7.15 -22.83
CA VAL A 5 -0.95 -7.56 -21.77
C VAL A 5 -1.37 -7.09 -20.36
N PHE A 6 -2.67 -6.89 -20.12
CA PHE A 6 -3.21 -6.40 -18.84
C PHE A 6 -4.09 -7.41 -18.11
N ASP A 7 -4.25 -8.62 -18.66
CA ASP A 7 -5.03 -9.69 -18.04
C ASP A 7 -4.36 -10.30 -16.79
N ASN A 8 -3.10 -9.92 -16.48
CA ASN A 8 -2.30 -10.51 -15.39
C ASN A 8 -1.82 -9.48 -14.35
N ILE A 9 -2.71 -8.67 -13.79
CA ILE A 9 -2.38 -7.94 -12.55
C ILE A 9 -2.53 -8.86 -11.35
N ILE A 10 -1.56 -8.78 -10.43
CA ILE A 10 -1.53 -9.51 -9.17
C ILE A 10 -1.71 -8.49 -8.04
N ALA A 11 -2.78 -8.63 -7.27
CA ALA A 11 -2.89 -7.92 -6.01
C ALA A 11 -2.02 -8.61 -4.96
N VAL A 12 -1.32 -7.84 -4.14
CA VAL A 12 -0.52 -8.33 -3.02
C VAL A 12 -1.07 -7.70 -1.76
N THR A 13 -1.29 -8.51 -0.74
CA THR A 13 -1.79 -8.05 0.56
C THR A 13 -1.15 -8.84 1.69
N ALA A 14 -1.27 -8.33 2.91
CA ALA A 14 -0.81 -9.03 4.08
C ALA A 14 -1.71 -8.80 5.29
N LEU A 15 -1.83 -9.83 6.12
CA LEU A 15 -2.47 -9.75 7.43
C LEU A 15 -1.59 -10.43 8.48
N TYR A 16 -1.13 -9.65 9.45
CA TYR A 16 -0.33 -10.12 10.56
C TYR A 16 -0.96 -9.75 11.90
N ASP A 17 -0.98 -10.68 12.84
CA ASP A 17 -1.33 -10.38 14.22
C ASP A 17 -0.09 -9.88 14.96
N ILE A 18 0.02 -8.56 15.03
CA ILE A 18 1.08 -7.86 15.74
C ILE A 18 0.61 -7.33 17.10
N GLY A 19 -0.44 -7.91 17.69
CA GLY A 19 -1.00 -7.48 18.96
C GLY A 19 -1.86 -6.22 18.87
N ARG A 20 -2.45 -5.95 17.69
CA ARG A 20 -3.31 -4.76 17.49
C ARG A 20 -4.56 -4.77 18.36
N GLY A 21 -4.99 -5.93 18.85
CA GLY A 21 -6.14 -6.07 19.75
C GLY A 21 -6.03 -5.23 21.02
N GLY A 22 -4.82 -4.99 21.52
CA GLY A 22 -4.59 -4.17 22.72
C GLY A 22 -4.82 -2.67 22.54
N VAL A 23 -4.74 -2.15 21.31
CA VAL A 23 -4.85 -0.71 21.01
C VAL A 23 -5.89 -0.39 19.93
N GLY A 24 -6.55 -1.40 19.38
CA GLY A 24 -7.34 -1.27 18.16
C GLY A 24 -8.48 -2.28 18.07
N ARG A 25 -8.46 -3.09 17.01
CA ARG A 25 -9.51 -4.07 16.72
C ARG A 25 -8.97 -5.48 16.89
N PRO A 26 -9.82 -6.46 17.23
CA PRO A 26 -9.39 -7.83 17.37
C PRO A 26 -9.13 -8.46 15.97
N ILE A 27 -8.28 -9.48 15.91
CA ILE A 27 -7.78 -10.06 14.64
C ILE A 27 -8.91 -10.61 13.77
N GLU A 28 -9.97 -11.12 14.37
CA GLU A 28 -11.16 -11.67 13.70
C GLU A 28 -11.85 -10.61 12.85
N GLN A 29 -11.86 -9.35 13.31
CA GLN A 29 -12.41 -8.26 12.50
C GLN A 29 -11.54 -7.98 11.27
N TYR A 30 -10.22 -8.10 11.39
CA TYR A 30 -9.31 -7.95 10.25
C TYR A 30 -9.41 -9.11 9.27
N ILE A 31 -9.60 -10.33 9.76
CA ILE A 31 -9.91 -11.50 8.91
C ILE A 31 -11.20 -11.24 8.12
N GLY A 32 -12.26 -10.76 8.78
CA GLY A 32 -13.51 -10.40 8.11
C GLY A 32 -13.32 -9.34 7.02
N TRP A 33 -12.50 -8.32 7.29
CA TRP A 33 -12.17 -7.31 6.28
C TRP A 33 -11.32 -7.84 5.13
N LEU A 34 -10.35 -8.71 5.41
CA LEU A 34 -9.53 -9.36 4.39
C LEU A 34 -10.41 -10.20 3.47
N ASN A 35 -11.25 -11.06 4.01
CA ASN A 35 -12.18 -11.89 3.24
C ASN A 35 -13.10 -11.04 2.36
N ALA A 36 -13.59 -9.91 2.86
CA ALA A 36 -14.35 -8.97 2.03
C ALA A 36 -13.47 -8.35 0.93
N THR A 37 -12.24 -7.94 1.22
CA THR A 37 -11.29 -7.36 0.25
C THR A 37 -10.91 -8.35 -0.87
N LEU A 38 -10.71 -9.64 -0.54
CA LEU A 38 -10.32 -10.69 -1.50
C LEU A 38 -11.36 -10.95 -2.60
N ARG A 39 -12.59 -10.46 -2.41
CA ARG A 39 -13.67 -10.53 -3.40
C ARG A 39 -13.45 -9.62 -4.60
N LEU A 40 -12.49 -8.69 -4.55
CA LEU A 40 -12.08 -7.92 -5.74
C LEU A 40 -11.74 -8.87 -6.91
N PRO A 41 -12.12 -8.54 -8.16
CA PRO A 41 -11.90 -9.40 -9.33
C PRO A 41 -10.46 -9.27 -9.85
N VAL A 42 -9.50 -9.65 -9.02
CA VAL A 42 -8.07 -9.68 -9.32
C VAL A 42 -7.41 -10.81 -8.52
N ARG A 43 -6.47 -11.55 -9.10
CA ARG A 43 -5.73 -12.58 -8.36
C ARG A 43 -4.96 -11.96 -7.19
N PHE A 44 -5.02 -12.55 -6.01
CA PHE A 44 -4.23 -12.14 -4.85
C PHE A 44 -3.07 -13.10 -4.55
N THR A 45 -1.96 -12.54 -4.09
CA THR A 45 -1.04 -13.23 -3.18
C THR A 45 -1.20 -12.62 -1.79
N VAL A 46 -1.50 -13.45 -0.80
CA VAL A 46 -1.83 -13.06 0.57
C VAL A 46 -0.76 -13.59 1.51
N PHE A 47 0.00 -12.69 2.13
CA PHE A 47 0.93 -13.03 3.20
C PHE A 47 0.22 -13.03 4.55
N LEU A 48 0.36 -14.12 5.30
CA LEU A 48 -0.34 -14.32 6.56
C LEU A 48 0.67 -14.59 7.69
N ASP A 49 0.33 -14.12 8.88
CA ASP A 49 0.98 -14.61 10.08
C ASP A 49 0.69 -16.12 10.25
N PRO A 50 1.70 -16.95 10.59
CA PRO A 50 1.51 -18.38 10.79
C PRO A 50 0.47 -18.76 11.85
N SER A 51 0.16 -17.86 12.81
CA SER A 51 -0.89 -18.09 13.80
C SER A 51 -2.32 -17.98 13.24
N ILE A 52 -2.51 -17.37 12.07
CA ILE A 52 -3.81 -17.27 11.42
C ILE A 52 -4.10 -18.57 10.69
N GLU A 53 -5.19 -19.24 11.07
CA GLU A 53 -5.60 -20.50 10.44
C GLU A 53 -6.04 -20.27 9.00
N LEU A 54 -5.46 -21.01 8.05
CA LEU A 54 -5.78 -20.87 6.62
C LEU A 54 -7.27 -21.09 6.32
N GLY A 55 -7.96 -21.92 7.11
CA GLY A 55 -9.40 -22.19 6.96
C GLY A 55 -10.29 -20.97 7.25
N GLN A 56 -9.76 -19.92 7.89
CA GLN A 56 -10.48 -18.67 8.14
C GLN A 56 -10.41 -17.71 6.95
N ILE A 57 -9.54 -17.98 5.97
CA ILE A 57 -9.36 -17.14 4.78
C ILE A 57 -10.10 -17.76 3.61
N HIS A 58 -10.85 -16.94 2.87
CA HIS A 58 -11.68 -17.37 1.75
C HIS A 58 -11.07 -16.92 0.41
N PRO A 59 -10.01 -17.59 -0.09
CA PRO A 59 -9.44 -17.27 -1.39
C PRO A 59 -10.39 -17.66 -2.52
N LYS A 60 -10.36 -16.92 -3.62
CA LYS A 60 -11.00 -17.33 -4.89
C LYS A 60 -10.00 -18.14 -5.75
N PRO A 61 -10.47 -18.86 -6.79
CA PRO A 61 -9.59 -19.58 -7.69
C PRO A 61 -8.46 -18.70 -8.25
N GLY A 62 -7.23 -19.20 -8.16
CA GLY A 62 -6.01 -18.50 -8.55
C GLY A 62 -5.35 -17.68 -7.44
N ASP A 63 -6.05 -17.34 -6.37
CA ASP A 63 -5.41 -16.68 -5.21
C ASP A 63 -4.43 -17.62 -4.53
N ARG A 64 -3.34 -17.06 -3.99
CA ARG A 64 -2.30 -17.78 -3.25
C ARG A 64 -2.22 -17.28 -1.83
N LEU A 65 -2.25 -18.20 -0.87
CA LEU A 65 -1.99 -17.93 0.54
C LEU A 65 -0.57 -18.36 0.88
N VAL A 66 0.18 -17.51 1.60
CA VAL A 66 1.55 -17.78 2.02
C VAL A 66 1.68 -17.40 3.49
N GLN A 67 1.87 -18.39 4.36
CA GLN A 67 2.23 -18.13 5.75
C GLN A 67 3.73 -17.91 5.87
N VAL A 68 4.12 -16.77 6.41
CA VAL A 68 5.53 -16.39 6.59
C VAL A 68 5.65 -15.72 7.95
N PRO A 69 6.48 -16.23 8.88
CA PRO A 69 6.75 -15.57 10.15
C PRO A 69 7.17 -14.12 9.94
N ILE A 70 6.64 -13.20 10.74
CA ILE A 70 6.92 -11.77 10.56
C ILE A 70 8.42 -11.45 10.57
N VAL A 71 9.17 -12.15 11.44
CA VAL A 71 10.63 -12.01 11.63
C VAL A 71 11.47 -12.33 10.38
N GLU A 72 10.89 -12.96 9.36
CA GLU A 72 11.59 -13.24 8.10
C GLU A 72 11.69 -12.01 7.19
N TRP A 73 10.87 -10.97 7.41
CA TRP A 73 10.92 -9.76 6.60
C TRP A 73 12.14 -8.90 6.97
N TYR A 74 12.79 -8.32 5.96
CA TYR A 74 14.05 -7.61 6.14
C TYR A 74 13.94 -6.44 7.13
N PRO A 75 12.89 -5.59 7.10
CA PRO A 75 12.74 -4.53 8.08
C PRO A 75 12.71 -5.00 9.54
N MET A 76 12.31 -6.24 9.83
CA MET A 76 12.28 -6.74 11.22
C MET A 76 13.67 -6.81 11.86
N ARG A 77 14.74 -6.84 11.06
CA ARG A 77 16.12 -6.77 11.57
C ARG A 77 16.43 -5.45 12.28
N TRP A 78 15.64 -4.41 12.02
CA TRP A 78 15.81 -3.09 12.62
C TRP A 78 15.02 -2.92 13.93
N GLU A 79 14.29 -3.94 14.39
CA GLU A 79 13.37 -3.85 15.55
C GLU A 79 14.04 -3.23 16.78
N GLU A 80 15.17 -3.78 17.23
CA GLU A 80 15.88 -3.27 18.41
C GLU A 80 16.32 -1.80 18.25
N GLN A 81 16.71 -1.39 17.04
CA GLN A 81 17.14 -0.01 16.81
C GLN A 81 15.95 0.94 16.74
N VAL A 82 14.85 0.54 16.10
CA VAL A 82 13.62 1.32 16.03
C VAL A 82 13.01 1.50 17.42
N ASP A 83 13.04 0.45 18.25
CA ASP A 83 12.59 0.52 19.65
C ASP A 83 13.39 1.56 20.45
N ARG A 84 14.71 1.63 20.22
CA ARG A 84 15.60 2.60 20.89
C ARG A 84 15.44 4.05 20.44
N ILE A 85 15.01 4.28 19.19
CA ILE A 85 14.90 5.64 18.64
C ILE A 85 13.93 6.52 19.45
N GLY A 86 13.07 5.91 20.27
CA GLY A 86 12.30 6.66 21.26
C GLY A 86 11.30 7.56 20.55
N ILE A 87 10.21 6.96 20.15
CA ILE A 87 9.21 7.64 19.36
C ILE A 87 8.43 8.63 20.24
N SER A 88 8.17 9.84 19.71
CA SER A 88 7.38 10.88 20.37
C SER A 88 6.08 10.32 20.97
N LEU A 89 5.97 10.38 22.31
CA LEU A 89 4.86 9.85 23.11
C LEU A 89 3.51 10.51 22.78
N ASP A 90 3.51 11.65 22.10
CA ASP A 90 2.31 12.41 21.78
C ASP A 90 1.64 11.98 20.46
N SER A 91 2.25 11.07 19.69
CA SER A 91 1.65 10.61 18.43
C SER A 91 0.64 9.48 18.66
N GLN A 92 -0.59 9.67 18.16
CA GLN A 92 -1.61 8.61 18.12
C GLN A 92 -1.45 7.66 16.93
N ASP A 93 -0.46 7.87 16.06
CA ASP A 93 -0.24 7.02 14.90
C ASP A 93 0.38 5.67 15.33
N LEU A 94 -0.19 4.55 14.85
CA LEU A 94 0.26 3.20 15.20
C LEU A 94 1.70 2.91 14.81
N THR A 95 2.23 3.58 13.78
CA THR A 95 3.65 3.52 13.42
C THR A 95 4.54 3.91 14.59
N PHE A 96 4.03 4.82 15.43
CA PHE A 96 4.77 5.44 16.49
C PHE A 96 4.47 4.83 17.87
N THR A 97 3.33 4.15 18.01
CA THR A 97 2.96 3.45 19.25
C THR A 97 3.24 1.95 19.22
N LEU A 98 3.43 1.35 18.04
CA LEU A 98 3.77 -0.06 17.85
C LEU A 98 4.94 -0.20 16.86
N PRO A 99 6.19 -0.35 17.33
CA PRO A 99 7.36 -0.49 16.46
C PRO A 99 7.22 -1.59 15.40
N ARG A 100 6.70 -2.77 15.79
CA ARG A 100 6.38 -3.86 14.85
C ARG A 100 5.40 -3.46 13.75
N TYR A 101 4.45 -2.56 14.03
CA TYR A 101 3.55 -2.05 12.99
C TYR A 101 4.33 -1.26 11.95
N ALA A 102 5.26 -0.40 12.38
CA ALA A 102 6.07 0.40 11.48
C ALA A 102 6.97 -0.46 10.57
N LEU A 103 7.61 -1.48 11.15
CA LEU A 103 8.42 -2.44 10.40
C LEU A 103 7.56 -3.24 9.42
N LEU A 104 6.36 -3.65 9.83
CA LEU A 104 5.43 -4.41 8.99
C LEU A 104 4.96 -3.59 7.79
N VAL A 105 4.61 -2.31 7.97
CA VAL A 105 4.21 -1.46 6.84
C VAL A 105 5.36 -1.19 5.88
N MET A 106 6.61 -1.20 6.36
CA MET A 106 7.79 -1.14 5.51
C MET A 106 8.00 -2.46 4.73
N SER A 107 7.64 -3.59 5.34
CA SER A 107 7.81 -4.94 4.76
C SER A 107 6.93 -5.19 3.53
N LYS A 108 6.01 -4.28 3.19
CA LYS A 108 5.24 -4.31 1.94
C LYS A 108 6.13 -4.45 0.70
N PHE A 109 7.28 -3.78 0.72
CA PHE A 109 8.24 -3.78 -0.39
C PHE A 109 8.92 -5.13 -0.55
N ASP A 110 9.25 -5.80 0.55
CA ASP A 110 9.78 -7.16 0.53
C ASP A 110 8.76 -8.18 0.05
N MET A 111 7.50 -8.04 0.47
CA MET A 111 6.42 -8.90 0.02
C MET A 111 6.21 -8.78 -1.49
N LEU A 112 6.18 -7.54 -2.01
CA LEU A 112 6.11 -7.27 -3.45
C LEU A 112 7.34 -7.82 -4.18
N LYS A 113 8.54 -7.63 -3.64
CA LYS A 113 9.78 -8.21 -4.17
C LYS A 113 9.73 -9.73 -4.22
N ARG A 114 9.20 -10.39 -3.18
CA ARG A 114 9.08 -11.86 -3.14
C ARG A 114 8.15 -12.37 -4.23
N VAL A 115 7.01 -11.71 -4.43
CA VAL A 115 6.10 -12.03 -5.55
C VAL A 115 6.79 -11.76 -6.90
N ALA A 116 7.55 -10.67 -7.02
CA ALA A 116 8.31 -10.35 -8.24
C ALA A 116 9.33 -11.43 -8.61
N VAL A 117 10.04 -11.99 -7.64
CA VAL A 117 11.03 -13.06 -7.87
C VAL A 117 10.37 -14.32 -8.44
N GLU A 118 9.14 -14.61 -8.02
CA GLU A 118 8.39 -15.78 -8.47
C GLU A 118 7.69 -15.57 -9.82
N GLU A 119 7.14 -14.37 -10.04
CA GLU A 119 6.30 -14.04 -11.21
C GLU A 119 7.10 -13.39 -12.36
N GLY A 120 8.33 -12.97 -12.09
CA GLY A 120 9.28 -12.39 -13.05
C GLY A 120 9.18 -10.86 -13.19
N ASP A 121 10.20 -10.28 -13.84
CA ASP A 121 10.40 -8.83 -13.94
C ASP A 121 9.24 -8.06 -14.60
N SER A 122 8.52 -8.70 -15.52
CA SER A 122 7.38 -8.11 -16.23
C SER A 122 6.06 -8.20 -15.47
N ALA A 123 6.02 -8.87 -14.32
CA ALA A 123 4.82 -8.99 -13.51
C ALA A 123 4.27 -7.61 -13.14
N LYS A 124 2.95 -7.42 -13.17
CA LYS A 124 2.29 -6.17 -12.78
C LYS A 124 1.59 -6.40 -11.47
N MET A 125 1.98 -5.69 -10.43
CA MET A 125 1.51 -5.89 -9.08
C MET A 125 0.87 -4.65 -8.51
N LEU A 126 -0.11 -4.86 -7.64
CA LEU A 126 -0.81 -3.82 -6.90
C LEU A 126 -0.81 -4.18 -5.42
N TRP A 127 -0.24 -3.33 -4.57
CA TRP A 127 -0.49 -3.44 -3.13
C TRP A 127 -1.93 -3.04 -2.83
N VAL A 128 -2.62 -3.91 -2.10
CA VAL A 128 -3.98 -3.67 -1.59
C VAL A 128 -3.97 -3.95 -0.10
N ASP A 129 -4.29 -2.96 0.73
CA ASP A 129 -4.41 -3.21 2.17
C ASP A 129 -5.51 -4.24 2.47
N ALA A 130 -5.21 -5.21 3.35
CA ALA A 130 -6.17 -6.26 3.74
C ALA A 130 -7.50 -5.67 4.23
N GLY A 131 -7.44 -4.52 4.88
CA GLY A 131 -8.59 -3.79 5.40
C GLY A 131 -9.36 -2.94 4.40
N LEU A 132 -9.05 -2.94 3.10
CA LEU A 132 -9.59 -2.01 2.10
C LEU A 132 -11.12 -1.92 2.11
N SER A 133 -11.80 -3.06 2.26
CA SER A 133 -13.26 -3.17 2.28
C SER A 133 -13.94 -2.23 3.29
N ARG A 134 -13.26 -1.81 4.36
CA ARG A 134 -13.82 -0.87 5.36
C ARG A 134 -14.17 0.50 4.79
N PHE A 135 -13.55 0.89 3.67
CA PHE A 135 -13.68 2.22 3.10
C PHE A 135 -14.81 2.33 2.06
N PHE A 136 -15.37 1.21 1.62
CA PHE A 136 -16.37 1.17 0.56
C PHE A 136 -17.72 0.68 1.11
N ARG A 137 -18.82 1.15 0.51
CA ARG A 137 -20.17 0.66 0.82
C ARG A 137 -20.57 -0.54 -0.03
N GLN A 138 -20.04 -0.58 -1.25
CA GLN A 138 -20.30 -1.66 -2.21
C GLN A 138 -19.63 -2.95 -1.78
N ASP A 139 -20.18 -4.02 -2.32
CA ASP A 139 -19.49 -5.29 -2.31
C ASP A 139 -18.21 -5.17 -3.14
N MET A 140 -17.09 -5.66 -2.61
CA MET A 140 -15.83 -5.62 -3.34
C MET A 140 -15.88 -6.47 -4.62
N ALA A 141 -16.79 -7.45 -4.68
CA ALA A 141 -17.07 -8.21 -5.89
C ALA A 141 -17.61 -7.37 -7.05
N ASP A 142 -18.22 -6.21 -6.77
CA ASP A 142 -18.77 -5.31 -7.79
C ASP A 142 -17.70 -4.45 -8.47
N GLY A 143 -16.45 -4.51 -7.99
CA GLY A 143 -15.34 -3.77 -8.59
C GLY A 143 -15.17 -4.12 -10.07
N LEU A 144 -14.82 -3.14 -10.91
CA LEU A 144 -14.56 -3.37 -12.33
C LEU A 144 -13.20 -2.82 -12.71
N LEU A 145 -12.34 -3.71 -13.22
CA LEU A 145 -10.99 -3.37 -13.65
C LEU A 145 -11.02 -2.35 -14.80
N SER A 146 -10.51 -1.16 -14.54
CA SER A 146 -10.55 -0.03 -15.46
C SER A 146 -9.37 -0.05 -16.42
N ARG A 147 -9.63 -0.44 -17.67
CA ARG A 147 -8.64 -0.42 -18.77
C ARG A 147 -7.95 0.93 -18.93
N LYS A 148 -8.68 2.02 -18.74
CA LYS A 148 -8.14 3.39 -18.79
C LYS A 148 -7.04 3.62 -17.75
N TRP A 149 -7.18 3.05 -16.56
CA TRP A 149 -6.19 3.17 -15.52
C TRP A 149 -5.01 2.23 -15.73
N LEU A 150 -5.26 1.00 -16.21
CA LEU A 150 -4.21 0.08 -16.64
C LEU A 150 -3.26 0.71 -17.67
N GLU A 151 -3.81 1.39 -18.68
CA GLU A 151 -3.06 2.09 -19.72
C GLU A 151 -2.13 3.17 -19.14
N LYS A 152 -2.57 3.91 -18.10
CA LYS A 152 -1.74 4.95 -17.47
C LYS A 152 -0.51 4.37 -16.77
N PHE A 153 -0.60 3.14 -16.28
CA PHE A 153 0.47 2.43 -15.60
C PHE A 153 1.36 1.61 -16.54
N ARG A 154 1.05 1.56 -17.84
CA ARG A 154 1.73 0.70 -18.82
C ARG A 154 3.25 0.84 -18.79
N ASP A 155 3.73 2.09 -18.76
CA ASP A 155 5.17 2.39 -18.79
C ASP A 155 5.70 2.83 -17.41
N ALA A 156 4.97 2.54 -16.32
CA ALA A 156 5.45 2.78 -14.96
C ALA A 156 6.17 1.53 -14.44
N SER A 157 7.38 1.68 -13.89
CA SER A 157 8.01 0.59 -13.12
C SER A 157 7.52 0.60 -11.67
N PHE A 158 7.17 1.78 -11.16
CA PHE A 158 6.56 2.02 -9.86
C PHE A 158 5.56 3.18 -9.98
N ALA A 159 4.44 3.11 -9.27
CA ALA A 159 3.56 4.26 -9.07
C ALA A 159 2.93 4.28 -7.67
N ALA A 160 2.87 5.48 -7.08
CA ALA A 160 2.13 5.74 -5.86
C ALA A 160 1.51 7.14 -5.91
N SER A 161 0.60 7.38 -4.96
CA SER A 161 -0.28 8.54 -4.93
C SER A 161 0.16 9.55 -3.88
N PRO A 162 0.88 10.64 -4.25
CA PRO A 162 1.23 11.66 -3.29
C PRO A 162 -0.01 12.44 -2.82
N THR A 163 -0.02 12.88 -1.56
CA THR A 163 -1.03 13.83 -1.09
C THR A 163 -0.75 15.22 -1.65
N PRO A 164 -1.74 16.14 -1.74
CA PRO A 164 -1.48 17.51 -2.21
C PRO A 164 -0.40 18.23 -1.39
N TRP A 165 -0.40 18.01 -0.07
CA TRP A 165 0.61 18.55 0.81
C TRP A 165 1.95 17.84 0.63
N GLY A 166 1.98 16.52 0.53
CA GLY A 166 3.19 15.74 0.27
C GLY A 166 3.89 16.13 -1.03
N LEU A 167 3.14 16.24 -2.13
CA LEU A 167 3.66 16.70 -3.41
C LEU A 167 4.29 18.10 -3.32
N LYS A 168 3.69 19.00 -2.52
CA LYS A 168 4.26 20.33 -2.26
C LYS A 168 5.57 20.23 -1.48
N GLN A 169 5.71 19.34 -0.50
CA GLN A 169 6.95 19.17 0.25
C GLN A 169 8.06 18.53 -0.58
N ILE A 170 7.72 17.53 -1.40
CA ILE A 170 8.62 16.89 -2.37
C ILE A 170 9.19 17.93 -3.33
N ARG A 171 8.33 18.73 -3.97
CA ARG A 171 8.77 19.79 -4.91
C ARG A 171 9.63 20.88 -4.26
N LYS A 172 9.51 21.07 -2.95
CA LYS A 172 10.29 22.04 -2.19
C LYS A 172 11.60 21.46 -1.63
N GLY A 173 11.89 20.18 -1.86
CA GLY A 173 13.06 19.51 -1.29
C GLY A 173 13.03 19.45 0.24
N ARG A 174 11.84 19.43 0.86
CA ARG A 174 11.68 19.52 2.33
C ARG A 174 11.46 18.18 3.01
N VAL A 175 11.50 17.08 2.27
CA VAL A 175 11.06 15.77 2.77
C VAL A 175 11.96 15.25 3.88
N GLU A 176 13.28 15.42 3.76
CA GLU A 176 14.26 14.93 4.74
C GLU A 176 14.07 15.53 6.15
N GLY A 177 13.60 16.77 6.22
CA GLY A 177 13.27 17.45 7.48
C GLY A 177 11.97 16.95 8.13
N LEU A 178 11.21 16.09 7.47
CA LEU A 178 9.93 15.56 7.96
C LEU A 178 10.01 14.10 8.45
N VAL A 179 11.18 13.46 8.32
CA VAL A 179 11.39 12.10 8.83
C VAL A 179 11.34 12.13 10.36
N GLY A 180 10.49 11.29 10.95
CA GLY A 180 10.23 11.25 12.39
C GLY A 180 9.04 12.09 12.83
N THR A 181 8.33 12.74 11.90
CA THR A 181 7.17 13.59 12.22
C THR A 181 5.84 13.01 11.77
N SER A 182 5.80 11.74 11.33
CA SER A 182 4.60 11.04 10.88
C SER A 182 3.82 11.72 9.72
N PRO A 183 4.47 12.42 8.77
CA PRO A 183 3.77 13.13 7.70
C PRO A 183 3.11 12.16 6.71
N ARG A 184 1.88 12.45 6.29
CA ARG A 184 1.24 11.74 5.18
C ARG A 184 1.67 12.33 3.83
N LEU A 185 2.83 11.90 3.33
CA LEU A 185 3.38 12.40 2.06
C LEU A 185 2.82 11.67 0.84
N VAL A 186 2.73 10.35 0.94
CA VAL A 186 2.22 9.43 -0.08
C VAL A 186 1.17 8.54 0.56
N THR A 187 0.17 8.10 -0.19
CA THR A 187 -0.79 7.12 0.32
C THR A 187 -0.09 5.76 0.51
N GLY A 188 -0.21 5.17 1.70
CA GLY A 188 0.39 3.85 1.98
C GLY A 188 -0.49 2.65 1.59
N GLY A 189 -1.77 2.90 1.25
CA GLY A 189 -2.76 1.84 1.04
C GLY A 189 -2.88 1.32 -0.39
N ASP A 190 -2.14 1.90 -1.33
CA ASP A 190 -2.22 1.59 -2.75
C ASP A 190 -0.91 1.91 -3.47
N LEU A 191 -0.25 0.87 -3.97
CA LEU A 191 1.01 0.96 -4.70
C LEU A 191 0.90 0.11 -5.96
N TYR A 192 1.43 0.58 -7.07
CA TYR A 192 1.60 -0.22 -8.28
C TYR A 192 3.09 -0.42 -8.55
N MET A 193 3.48 -1.63 -8.94
CA MET A 193 4.86 -1.92 -9.34
C MET A 193 4.91 -2.97 -10.45
N THR A 194 5.94 -2.88 -11.27
CA THR A 194 6.42 -4.02 -12.06
C THR A 194 7.27 -4.96 -11.20
N GLY A 195 7.54 -6.18 -11.64
CA GLY A 195 8.47 -7.09 -10.97
C GLY A 195 9.84 -6.47 -10.76
N ALA A 196 10.46 -5.96 -11.83
CA ALA A 196 11.74 -5.25 -11.77
C ALA A 196 11.66 -4.01 -10.86
N GLY A 197 10.55 -3.27 -10.94
CA GLY A 197 10.30 -2.12 -10.08
C GLY A 197 10.25 -2.49 -8.60
N ALA A 198 9.63 -3.61 -8.22
CA ALA A 198 9.52 -4.04 -6.84
C ALA A 198 10.86 -4.47 -6.24
N VAL A 199 11.69 -5.19 -7.00
CA VAL A 199 13.04 -5.57 -6.57
C VAL A 199 13.88 -4.33 -6.28
N HIS A 200 13.88 -3.38 -7.22
CA HIS A 200 14.64 -2.14 -7.09
C HIS A 200 14.09 -1.25 -5.96
N ALA A 201 12.76 -1.18 -5.82
CA ALA A 201 12.09 -0.42 -4.76
C ALA A 201 12.52 -0.85 -3.36
N ALA A 202 12.48 -2.16 -3.11
CA ALA A 202 12.87 -2.72 -1.82
C ALA A 202 14.34 -2.41 -1.51
N GLN A 203 15.22 -2.56 -2.50
CA GLN A 203 16.64 -2.24 -2.33
C GLN A 203 16.86 -0.77 -1.97
N LEU A 204 16.33 0.18 -2.74
CA LEU A 204 16.50 1.62 -2.46
C LEU A 204 15.89 2.02 -1.12
N LEU A 205 14.78 1.41 -0.75
CA LEU A 205 14.16 1.66 0.54
C LEU A 205 15.06 1.19 1.69
N HIS A 206 15.64 -0.02 1.58
CA HIS A 206 16.56 -0.52 2.60
C HIS A 206 17.81 0.35 2.70
N GLU A 207 18.40 0.72 1.56
CA GLU A 207 19.55 1.63 1.52
C GLU A 207 19.22 2.99 2.15
N LEU A 208 18.06 3.58 1.84
CA LEU A 208 17.58 4.81 2.45
C LEU A 208 17.53 4.69 3.98
N VAL A 209 16.91 3.64 4.49
CA VAL A 209 16.74 3.45 5.92
C VAL A 209 18.09 3.21 6.62
N GLU A 210 18.89 2.30 6.10
CA GLU A 210 20.15 1.88 6.71
C GLU A 210 21.25 2.93 6.61
N GLN A 211 21.26 3.73 5.55
CA GLN A 211 22.31 4.74 5.34
C GLN A 211 21.92 6.12 5.85
N ARG A 212 20.62 6.44 5.91
CA ARG A 212 20.17 7.82 6.22
C ARG A 212 19.29 7.92 7.46
N TRP A 213 18.46 6.93 7.77
CA TRP A 213 17.54 7.03 8.90
C TRP A 213 18.15 6.50 10.19
N LEU A 214 18.50 5.22 10.19
CA LEU A 214 19.01 4.51 11.36
C LEU A 214 20.29 5.16 11.92
N PRO A 215 21.30 5.57 11.12
CA PRO A 215 22.51 6.21 11.64
C PRO A 215 22.25 7.59 12.28
N ASN A 216 21.13 8.23 11.92
CA ASN A 216 20.76 9.56 12.41
C ASN A 216 19.67 9.51 13.49
N ASN A 217 19.40 8.33 14.07
CA ASN A 217 18.33 8.11 15.05
C ASN A 217 16.96 8.62 14.59
N LYS A 218 16.64 8.39 13.31
CA LYS A 218 15.34 8.75 12.73
C LYS A 218 14.58 7.50 12.34
N TRP A 219 13.26 7.54 12.49
CA TRP A 219 12.37 6.49 12.05
C TRP A 219 11.01 7.06 11.64
N ASP A 220 10.41 6.50 10.59
CA ASP A 220 9.06 6.87 10.14
C ASP A 220 8.41 5.69 9.36
N ASN A 221 7.21 5.88 8.82
CA ASN A 221 6.52 4.87 8.04
C ASN A 221 6.94 4.84 6.55
N GLU A 222 6.35 3.90 5.81
CA GLU A 222 6.60 3.70 4.39
C GLU A 222 6.19 4.89 3.52
N GLN A 223 5.22 5.70 3.98
CA GLN A 223 4.74 6.88 3.24
C GLN A 223 5.82 7.96 3.15
N VAL A 224 6.62 8.09 4.20
CA VAL A 224 7.74 9.04 4.25
C VAL A 224 8.91 8.54 3.44
N ALA A 225 9.23 7.25 3.55
CA ALA A 225 10.26 6.61 2.75
C ALA A 225 9.98 6.79 1.25
N MET A 226 8.74 6.51 0.81
CA MET A 226 8.31 6.76 -0.57
C MET A 226 8.41 8.24 -0.96
N GLY A 227 8.06 9.15 -0.05
CA GLY A 227 8.20 10.58 -0.26
C GLY A 227 9.64 11.01 -0.51
N GLN A 228 10.61 10.40 0.18
CA GLN A 228 12.03 10.68 -0.03
C GLN A 228 12.55 10.09 -1.32
N LEU A 229 12.24 8.82 -1.61
CA LEU A 229 12.61 8.20 -2.89
C LEU A 229 12.06 9.01 -4.08
N LEU A 230 10.85 9.56 -3.92
CA LEU A 230 10.27 10.53 -4.86
C LEU A 230 11.09 11.82 -5.01
N ALA A 231 11.51 12.41 -3.90
CA ALA A 231 12.29 13.63 -3.88
C ALA A 231 13.70 13.44 -4.47
N ASP A 232 14.28 12.25 -4.28
CA ASP A 232 15.59 11.88 -4.79
C ASP A 232 15.56 11.51 -6.29
N GLY A 233 14.38 11.58 -6.94
CA GLY A 233 14.24 11.41 -8.38
C GLY A 233 14.31 9.96 -8.83
N TRP A 234 13.81 9.02 -8.02
CA TRP A 234 13.85 7.58 -8.31
C TRP A 234 13.43 7.24 -9.76
N PRO A 235 14.33 6.67 -10.57
CA PRO A 235 14.06 6.35 -11.97
C PRO A 235 12.86 5.41 -12.16
N GLY A 236 11.96 5.79 -13.09
CA GLY A 236 10.78 4.99 -13.44
C GLY A 236 9.60 5.13 -12.47
N PHE A 237 9.76 5.89 -11.40
CA PHE A 237 8.65 6.29 -10.54
C PHE A 237 7.69 7.23 -11.29
N LYS A 238 6.42 6.86 -11.37
CA LYS A 238 5.34 7.76 -11.79
C LYS A 238 4.51 8.18 -10.59
N SER A 239 4.50 9.48 -10.28
CA SER A 239 3.46 10.02 -9.39
C SER A 239 2.14 9.99 -10.13
N THR A 240 1.14 9.30 -9.59
CA THR A 240 -0.24 9.50 -10.03
C THR A 240 -0.72 10.91 -9.63
N LYS A 241 -1.92 11.29 -10.08
CA LYS A 241 -2.50 12.59 -9.70
C LYS A 241 -2.52 12.71 -8.17
N ALA A 242 -2.16 13.89 -7.66
CA ALA A 242 -2.25 14.18 -6.24
C ALA A 242 -3.68 13.92 -5.75
N THR A 243 -3.81 13.13 -4.70
CA THR A 243 -5.10 12.67 -4.20
C THR A 243 -5.31 13.11 -2.76
N ARG A 244 -6.51 13.62 -2.45
CA ARG A 244 -6.92 13.87 -1.06
C ARG A 244 -7.34 12.57 -0.34
N GLU A 245 -7.38 11.47 -1.08
CA GLU A 245 -8.05 10.26 -0.72
C GLU A 245 -7.09 9.08 -0.58
N PHE A 246 -7.35 8.24 0.44
CA PHE A 246 -6.71 6.95 0.63
C PHE A 246 -7.02 5.99 -0.54
N ALA A 247 -6.16 5.05 -0.89
CA ALA A 247 -6.46 3.97 -1.85
C ALA A 247 -6.98 4.44 -3.23
N SER A 248 -6.55 5.63 -3.68
CA SER A 248 -6.99 6.25 -4.93
C SER A 248 -6.75 5.38 -6.17
N ILE A 249 -5.59 4.74 -6.30
CA ILE A 249 -5.23 3.86 -7.41
C ILE A 249 -6.15 2.66 -7.42
N VAL A 250 -6.37 2.03 -6.27
CA VAL A 250 -7.27 0.87 -6.15
C VAL A 250 -8.71 1.29 -6.46
N ALA A 251 -9.18 2.40 -5.89
CA ALA A 251 -10.53 2.91 -6.15
C ALA A 251 -10.75 3.28 -7.62
N ASP A 252 -9.75 3.88 -8.25
CA ASP A 252 -9.74 4.22 -9.67
C ASP A 252 -9.69 2.96 -10.55
N LEU A 253 -8.81 2.04 -10.20
CA LEU A 253 -8.56 0.82 -10.96
C LEU A 253 -9.75 -0.12 -10.90
N PHE A 254 -10.47 -0.20 -9.78
CA PHE A 254 -11.66 -1.04 -9.62
C PHE A 254 -12.98 -0.27 -9.70
N SER A 255 -12.94 1.00 -10.12
CA SER A 255 -14.14 1.84 -10.30
C SER A 255 -15.02 1.98 -9.04
N LEU A 256 -14.41 1.95 -7.85
CA LEU A 256 -15.08 1.96 -6.54
C LEU A 256 -15.46 3.37 -6.03
N ARG A 257 -15.06 4.44 -6.74
CA ARG A 257 -15.17 5.85 -6.26
C ARG A 257 -16.60 6.33 -6.00
N THR A 258 -17.56 5.86 -6.77
CA THR A 258 -18.94 6.36 -6.74
C THR A 258 -19.70 6.04 -5.45
N HIS A 259 -19.13 5.20 -4.55
CA HIS A 259 -19.87 4.61 -3.43
C HIS A 259 -19.03 4.53 -2.13
N ARG A 260 -18.09 5.45 -1.95
CA ARG A 260 -17.23 5.51 -0.77
C ARG A 260 -17.97 5.96 0.49
N ARG A 261 -17.57 5.47 1.67
CA ARG A 261 -18.14 5.93 2.96
C ARG A 261 -17.63 7.35 3.29
N GLY A 262 -18.54 8.33 3.44
CA GLY A 262 -18.24 9.68 3.97
C GLY A 262 -18.62 10.86 3.05
N ILE A 263 -18.39 12.10 3.52
CA ILE A 263 -18.75 13.36 2.83
C ILE A 263 -18.11 13.44 1.43
N ALA A 264 -16.86 12.96 1.28
CA ALA A 264 -16.17 12.96 -0.01
C ALA A 264 -16.87 12.09 -1.08
N GLY A 265 -17.39 10.92 -0.71
CA GLY A 265 -18.14 10.05 -1.63
C GLY A 265 -19.47 10.64 -2.08
N GLN A 266 -20.12 11.47 -1.24
CA GLN A 266 -21.33 12.20 -1.63
C GLN A 266 -21.02 13.34 -2.61
N VAL A 267 -19.91 14.04 -2.41
CA VAL A 267 -19.46 15.13 -3.28
C VAL A 267 -19.06 14.60 -4.66
N ASP A 268 -18.29 13.51 -4.73
CA ASP A 268 -17.88 12.90 -5.99
C ASP A 268 -19.07 12.33 -6.78
N HIS A 269 -20.03 11.68 -6.10
CA HIS A 269 -21.29 11.24 -6.72
C HIS A 269 -22.11 12.42 -7.27
N TRP A 270 -22.11 13.55 -6.58
CA TRP A 270 -22.81 14.76 -7.01
C TRP A 270 -22.14 15.41 -8.24
N PHE A 271 -20.80 15.50 -8.27
CA PHE A 271 -20.06 16.00 -9.42
C PHE A 271 -20.17 15.08 -10.65
N GLU A 272 -20.16 13.75 -10.48
CA GLU A 272 -20.38 12.83 -11.58
C GLU A 272 -21.78 12.98 -12.18
N LYS A 273 -22.82 13.12 -11.35
CA LYS A 273 -24.19 13.42 -11.84
C LYS A 273 -24.24 14.70 -12.65
N LEU A 274 -23.59 15.77 -12.20
CA LEU A 274 -23.55 17.03 -12.92
C LEU A 274 -22.83 16.91 -14.28
N SER A 275 -21.78 16.11 -14.37
CA SER A 275 -21.04 15.89 -15.61
C SER A 275 -21.82 15.08 -16.66
N LYS A 276 -22.67 14.13 -16.21
CA LYS A 276 -23.52 13.31 -17.09
C LYS A 276 -24.80 14.01 -17.54
N THR A 277 -25.20 15.10 -16.89
CA THR A 277 -26.39 15.90 -17.26
C THR A 277 -26.04 17.02 -18.26
N ARG A 278 -24.77 17.15 -18.66
CA ARG A 278 -24.28 18.16 -19.62
C ARG A 278 -23.71 17.55 -20.91
N ALA A 279 -23.96 16.27 -21.16
CA ALA A 279 -23.68 15.59 -22.41
C ALA A 279 -25.00 15.32 -23.16
#